data_AF-A0A659U8H7-F1
#
_entry.id   AF-A0A659U8H7-F1
#
_cell.length_a   1.000
_cell.length_b   1.000
_cell.length_c   1.000
_cell.angle_alpha   90.00
_cell.angle_beta   90.00
_cell.angle_gamma   90.00
#
_symmetry.space_group_name_H-M   'P 1'
#
loop_
_entity.id
_entity.type
_entity.pdbx_description
1 polymer ?
#
loop_
_entity_poly.entity_id
_entity_poly.type
_entity_poly.pdbx_seq_one_letter_code
_entity_poly.pdbx_strand_id
1 'polypeptide(L)'
;VLSLACHLALEETVLPVGAGQWLAVLGLGLMPVGAAFYAWDIGVKRGNIQVLGAASYAAPLLSTLVLIAAGVAEPSLRILAACVLITGGAALAA
;
A
#
# COMPACT_ATOMS: atom_id res chain seq x y z
N VAL A 1 18.31 -16.42 -2.58
CA VAL A 1 18.61 -17.71 -3.24
C VAL A 1 17.39 -18.61 -3.27
N LEU A 2 16.81 -19.00 -2.11
CA LEU A 2 15.62 -19.86 -2.08
C LEU A 2 14.41 -19.27 -2.83
N SER A 3 14.05 -18.01 -2.57
CA SER A 3 12.95 -17.34 -3.28
C SER A 3 13.17 -17.33 -4.80
N LEU A 4 14.40 -17.10 -5.28
CA LEU A 4 14.71 -17.15 -6.71
C LEU A 4 14.56 -18.56 -7.29
N ALA A 5 15.04 -19.57 -6.57
CA ALA A 5 14.89 -20.97 -6.99
C ALA A 5 13.43 -21.41 -7.03
N CYS A 6 12.63 -21.02 -6.04
CA CYS A 6 11.18 -21.29 -6.01
C CYS A 6 10.45 -20.58 -7.15
N HIS A 7 10.77 -19.30 -7.43
CA HIS A 7 10.15 -18.56 -8.54
C HIS A 7 10.41 -19.25 -9.88
N LEU A 8 11.67 -19.61 -10.18
CA LEU A 8 12.02 -20.27 -11.43
C LEU A 8 11.42 -21.69 -11.58
N ALA A 9 11.12 -22.36 -10.46
CA ALA A 9 10.58 -23.72 -10.48
C ALA A 9 9.04 -23.77 -10.49
N LEU A 10 8.37 -22.75 -9.94
CA LEU A 10 6.94 -22.79 -9.63
C LEU A 10 6.09 -21.71 -10.33
N GLU A 11 6.69 -20.60 -10.77
CA GLU A 11 5.97 -19.41 -11.24
C GLU A 11 6.29 -19.10 -12.71
N GLU A 12 5.31 -18.53 -13.42
CA GLU A 12 5.53 -17.99 -14.75
C GLU A 12 6.15 -16.59 -14.65
N THR A 13 7.34 -16.40 -15.25
CA THR A 13 7.98 -15.09 -15.28
C THR A 13 7.32 -14.20 -16.33
N VAL A 14 6.54 -13.23 -15.87
CA VAL A 14 5.93 -12.21 -16.73
C VAL A 14 6.77 -10.93 -16.69
N LEU A 15 7.29 -10.53 -17.84
CA LEU A 15 7.98 -9.26 -18.01
C LEU A 15 7.02 -8.18 -18.53
N PRO A 16 7.24 -6.90 -18.16
CA PRO A 16 6.48 -5.80 -18.73
C PRO A 16 6.70 -5.70 -20.24
N VAL A 17 5.60 -5.68 -21.01
CA VAL A 17 5.61 -5.78 -22.48
C VAL A 17 5.79 -4.41 -23.14
N GLY A 18 5.51 -3.30 -22.44
CA GLY A 18 5.54 -1.96 -23.02
C GLY A 18 6.01 -0.85 -22.07
N ALA A 19 6.31 0.32 -22.66
CA ALA A 19 6.82 1.48 -21.94
C ALA A 19 5.92 1.92 -20.78
N GLY A 20 4.59 1.86 -20.94
CA GLY A 20 3.66 2.20 -19.86
C GLY A 20 3.79 1.29 -18.62
N GLN A 21 3.96 -0.01 -18.82
CA GLN A 21 4.15 -0.95 -17.70
C GLN A 21 5.52 -0.77 -17.04
N TRP A 22 6.58 -0.51 -17.82
CA TRP A 22 7.89 -0.17 -17.28
C TRP A 22 7.88 1.15 -16.49
N LEU A 23 7.18 2.17 -16.97
CA LEU A 23 6.96 3.40 -16.23
C LEU A 23 6.20 3.16 -14.93
N ALA A 24 5.21 2.27 -14.93
CA ALA A 24 4.53 1.86 -13.71
C ALA A 24 5.49 1.17 -12.73
N VAL A 25 6.33 0.23 -13.20
CA VAL A 25 7.37 -0.42 -12.37
C VAL A 25 8.31 0.61 -11.76
N LEU A 26 8.80 1.58 -12.55
CA LEU A 26 9.63 2.67 -12.04
C LEU A 26 8.89 3.53 -11.01
N GLY A 27 7.63 3.88 -11.27
CA GLY A 27 6.80 4.64 -10.34
C GLY A 27 6.58 3.92 -9.00
N LEU A 28 6.29 2.62 -9.04
CA LEU A 28 6.20 1.76 -7.86
C LEU A 28 7.52 1.76 -7.08
N GLY A 29 8.64 1.58 -7.80
CA GLY A 29 10.00 1.59 -7.25
C GLY A 29 10.36 2.89 -6.54
N LEU A 30 10.04 4.03 -7.14
CA LEU A 30 10.41 5.34 -6.62
C LEU A 30 9.60 5.74 -5.39
N MET A 31 8.29 5.45 -5.37
CA MET A 31 7.39 5.96 -4.33
C MET A 31 6.89 4.86 -3.37
N PRO A 32 5.93 3.98 -3.73
CA PRO A 32 5.39 2.98 -2.80
C PRO A 32 6.40 2.02 -2.17
N VAL A 33 7.42 1.57 -2.90
CA VAL A 33 8.44 0.66 -2.35
C VAL A 33 9.80 1.31 -2.12
N GLY A 34 9.97 2.58 -2.51
CA GLY A 34 11.18 3.37 -2.28
C GLY A 34 10.98 4.43 -1.21
N ALA A 35 10.44 5.59 -1.60
CA ALA A 35 10.20 6.73 -0.72
C ALA A 35 9.40 6.38 0.55
N ALA A 36 8.39 5.50 0.44
CA ALA A 36 7.57 5.10 1.58
C ALA A 36 8.39 4.39 2.67
N PHE A 37 9.40 3.59 2.31
CA PHE A 37 10.27 2.93 3.29
C PHE A 37 11.14 3.93 4.06
N TYR A 38 11.59 5.02 3.42
CA TYR A 38 12.30 6.08 4.13
C TYR A 38 11.39 6.82 5.11
N ALA A 39 10.16 7.16 4.70
CA ALA A 39 9.18 7.76 5.59
C ALA A 39 8.85 6.84 6.78
N TRP A 40 8.71 5.53 6.52
CA TRP A 40 8.51 4.53 7.56
C TRP A 40 9.69 4.44 8.52
N ASP A 41 10.93 4.38 8.01
CA ASP A 41 12.14 4.31 8.82
C ASP A 41 12.27 5.52 9.75
N ILE A 42 12.00 6.73 9.23
CA ILE A 42 11.96 7.95 10.03
C ILE A 42 10.86 7.87 11.08
N GLY A 43 9.67 7.42 10.71
CA GLY A 43 8.52 7.28 11.62
C GLY A 43 8.80 6.30 12.77
N VAL A 44 9.40 5.15 12.48
CA VAL A 44 9.75 4.14 13.49
C VAL A 44 10.88 4.63 14.41
N LYS A 45 11.88 5.33 13.87
CA LYS A 45 13.05 5.76 14.65
C LYS A 45 12.83 7.03 15.46
N ARG A 46 11.98 7.95 14.98
CA ARG A 46 11.83 9.30 15.55
C ARG A 46 10.40 9.66 15.95
N GLY A 47 9.41 8.85 15.56
CA GLY A 47 8.00 9.09 15.84
C GLY A 47 7.46 8.27 17.01
N ASN A 48 6.14 8.33 17.19
CA ASN A 48 5.42 7.46 18.10
C ASN A 48 4.97 6.18 17.37
N ILE A 49 5.54 5.05 17.78
CA ILE A 49 5.29 3.75 17.14
C ILE A 49 3.84 3.27 17.33
N GLN A 50 3.17 3.63 18.42
CA GLN A 50 1.77 3.25 18.68
C GLN A 50 0.85 4.01 17.74
N VAL A 51 1.07 5.32 17.59
CA VAL A 51 0.35 6.15 16.62
C VAL A 51 0.63 5.69 15.19
N LEU A 52 1.88 5.33 14.87
CA LEU A 52 2.25 4.82 13.54
C LEU A 52 1.56 3.47 13.24
N GLY A 53 1.47 2.59 14.25
CA GLY A 53 0.74 1.34 14.17
C GLY A 53 -0.77 1.57 13.97
N ALA A 54 -1.37 2.49 14.72
CA ALA A 54 -2.77 2.87 14.56
C ALA A 54 -3.04 3.50 13.18
N ALA A 55 -2.18 4.41 12.73
CA ALA A 55 -2.29 5.06 11.43
C ALA A 55 -2.13 4.09 10.25
N SER A 56 -1.43 2.97 10.44
CA SER A 56 -1.28 1.93 9.39
C SER A 56 -2.62 1.29 9.00
N TYR A 57 -3.63 1.33 9.87
CA TYR A 57 -4.98 0.88 9.52
C TYR A 57 -5.64 1.77 8.46
N ALA A 58 -5.16 2.98 8.21
CA ALA A 58 -5.64 3.80 7.11
C ALA A 58 -5.22 3.29 5.71
N ALA A 59 -4.25 2.37 5.61
CA ALA A 59 -3.80 1.81 4.32
C ALA A 59 -4.91 1.17 3.45
N PRO A 60 -5.76 0.25 3.96
CA PRO A 60 -6.88 -0.30 3.20
C PRO A 60 -7.90 0.76 2.78
N LEU A 61 -8.13 1.76 3.64
CA LEU A 61 -9.00 2.90 3.34
C LEU A 61 -8.46 3.72 2.17
N LEU A 62 -7.22 4.21 2.29
CA LEU A 62 -6.58 5.03 1.26
C LEU A 62 -6.48 4.28 -0.07
N SER A 63 -6.14 2.98 -0.05
CA SER A 63 -6.09 2.16 -1.27
C SER A 63 -7.45 2.10 -1.97
N THR A 64 -8.53 1.92 -1.20
CA THR A 64 -9.89 1.88 -1.76
C THR A 64 -10.28 3.23 -2.36
N LEU A 65 -9.94 4.34 -1.69
CA LEU A 65 -10.19 5.69 -2.21
C LEU A 65 -9.42 5.96 -3.50
N VAL A 66 -8.16 5.52 -3.60
CA VAL A 66 -7.37 5.63 -4.83
C VAL A 66 -8.00 4.79 -5.95
N LEU A 67 -8.48 3.58 -5.66
CA LEU A 67 -9.18 2.74 -6.65
C LEU A 67 -10.48 3.37 -7.16
N ILE A 68 -11.27 3.98 -6.26
CA ILE A 68 -12.46 4.74 -6.65
C ILE A 68 -12.09 5.93 -7.52
N ALA A 69 -11.08 6.71 -7.11
CA ALA A 69 -10.60 7.87 -7.87
C ALA A 69 -10.05 7.49 -9.25
N ALA A 70 -9.44 6.32 -9.36
CA ALA A 70 -8.97 5.75 -10.63
C ALA A 70 -10.10 5.13 -11.48
N GLY A 71 -11.34 5.09 -10.98
CA GLY A 71 -12.49 4.49 -11.67
C GLY A 71 -12.48 2.96 -11.73
N VAL A 72 -11.67 2.31 -10.89
CA VAL A 72 -11.51 0.85 -10.84
C VAL A 72 -12.43 0.20 -9.79
N ALA A 73 -12.96 0.99 -8.85
CA ALA A 73 -13.89 0.53 -7.82
C ALA A 73 -15.11 1.46 -7.71
N GLU A 74 -16.29 0.89 -7.43
CA GLU A 74 -17.51 1.67 -7.20
C GLU A 74 -17.62 2.15 -5.75
N PRO A 75 -17.94 3.44 -5.52
CA PRO A 75 -18.20 3.93 -4.17
C PRO A 75 -19.46 3.28 -3.59
N SER A 76 -19.37 2.75 -2.37
CA SER A 76 -20.50 2.13 -1.69
C SER A 76 -20.62 2.60 -0.24
N LEU A 77 -21.83 2.51 0.32
CA LEU A 77 -22.07 2.83 1.73
C LEU A 77 -21.27 1.93 2.69
N ARG A 78 -20.91 0.71 2.26
CA ARG A 78 -20.05 -0.19 3.02
C ARG A 78 -18.63 0.32 3.12
N ILE A 79 -18.09 0.89 2.03
CA ILE A 79 -16.77 1.53 2.02
C ILE A 79 -16.80 2.70 3.00
N LEU A 80 -17.79 3.58 2.91
CA LEU A 80 -17.93 4.72 3.83
C LEU A 80 -17.96 4.28 5.31
N ALA A 81 -18.75 3.26 5.64
CA ALA A 81 -18.81 2.71 7.00
C ALA A 81 -17.46 2.14 7.45
N ALA A 82 -16.75 1.42 6.57
CA ALA A 82 -15.40 0.93 6.84
C ALA A 82 -14.42 2.09 7.07
N CYS A 83 -14.49 3.17 6.30
CA CYS A 83 -13.67 4.38 6.49
C CYS A 83 -13.83 4.91 7.93
N VAL A 84 -15.08 5.07 8.38
CA VAL A 84 -15.41 5.61 9.70
C VAL A 84 -14.91 4.68 10.80
N LEU A 85 -15.16 3.38 10.69
CA LEU A 85 -14.75 2.40 11.70
C LEU A 85 -13.22 2.30 11.83
N ILE A 86 -12.51 2.27 10.70
CA ILE A 86 -11.05 2.21 10.66
C ILE A 86 -10.43 3.48 11.24
N THR A 87 -10.93 4.65 10.83
CA THR A 87 -10.43 5.95 11.30
C THR A 87 -10.74 6.15 12.78
N GLY A 88 -11.96 5.78 13.22
CA GLY A 88 -12.36 5.82 14.63
C GLY A 88 -11.53 4.88 15.50
N GLY A 89 -11.29 3.65 15.04
CA GLY A 89 -10.42 2.69 15.73
C GLY A 89 -8.97 3.18 15.84
N ALA A 90 -8.42 3.77 14.78
CA ALA A 90 -7.09 4.36 14.80
C ALA A 90 -7.00 5.55 15.78
N ALA A 91 -8.01 6.43 15.81
CA ALA A 91 -8.04 7.57 16.72
C ALA A 91 -8.18 7.16 18.19
N LEU A 92 -8.89 6.06 18.50
CA LEU A 92 -9.01 5.52 19.85
C LEU A 92 -7.75 4.77 20.32
N ALA A 93 -6.97 4.22 19.39
CA ALA A 93 -5.77 3.45 19.68
C ALA A 93 -4.49 4.31 19.80
N ALA A 94 -4.52 5.51 19.22
CA ALA A 94 -3.46 6.52 19.30
C ALA A 94 -3.41 7.20 20.66
#